data_AF-A0AAW4KN29-F1
#
_entry.id   AF-A0AAW4KN29-F1
#
_cell.length_a   1.000
_cell.length_b   1.000
_cell.length_c   1.000
_cell.angle_alpha   90.00
_cell.angle_beta   90.00
_cell.angle_gamma   90.00
#
_symmetry.space_group_name_H-M   'P 1'
#
loop_
_entity.id
_entity.type
_entity.pdbx_description
1 polymer ?
#
loop_
_entity_poly.entity_id
_entity_poly.type
_entity_poly.pdbx_seq_one_letter_code
_entity_poly.pdbx_strand_id
1 'polypeptide(L)'
;AGLAVVLQTSELLFYGIKILGAAYLFYLAYQLWRADPHQEVDTATNKVGLWALARQEFLVAAGNPKAILIFTAFLPQFVVTGHPITAQFALLGV
;
A
#
# COMPACT_ATOMS: atom_id res chain seq x y z
N ALA A 1 -9.73 12.94 9.69
CA ALA A 1 -9.03 13.63 10.80
C ALA A 1 -9.33 13.07 12.22
N GLY A 2 -10.35 12.23 12.45
CA GLY A 2 -10.74 11.82 13.81
C GLY A 2 -9.80 10.83 14.53
N LEU A 3 -9.29 9.81 13.84
CA LEU A 3 -8.43 8.77 14.46
C LEU A 3 -7.07 9.32 14.93
N ALA A 4 -6.50 10.29 14.21
CA ALA A 4 -5.21 10.90 14.57
C ALA A 4 -5.29 11.73 15.86
N VAL A 5 -6.42 12.40 16.11
CA VAL A 5 -6.64 13.20 17.33
C VAL A 5 -6.80 12.31 18.56
N VAL A 6 -7.45 11.14 18.43
CA VAL A 6 -7.57 10.15 19.52
C VAL A 6 -6.22 9.53 19.88
N LEU A 7 -5.37 9.26 18.88
CA LEU A 7 -4.02 8.76 19.09
C LEU A 7 -3.09 9.82 19.72
N GLN A 8 -3.31 11.10 19.45
CA GLN A 8 -2.55 12.21 20.04
C GLN A 8 -2.91 12.46 21.51
N THR A 9 -4.13 12.13 21.94
CA THR A 9 -4.59 12.27 23.33
C THR A 9 -4.05 11.18 24.27
N SER A 10 -3.55 10.05 23.74
CA SER A 10 -3.04 8.94 24.55
C SER A 10 -1.66 8.49 24.09
N GLU A 11 -0.64 9.06 24.74
CA GLU A 11 0.77 8.71 24.55
C GLU A 11 1.02 7.20 24.74
N LEU A 12 0.33 6.58 25.70
CA LEU A 12 0.43 5.15 25.98
C LEU A 12 -0.12 4.26 24.85
N LEU A 13 -1.27 4.62 24.26
CA LEU A 13 -1.84 3.85 23.14
C LEU A 13 -0.95 3.95 21.90
N PHE A 14 -0.44 5.14 21.60
CA PHE A 14 0.48 5.34 20.48
C PHE A 14 1.79 4.57 20.66
N TYR A 15 2.33 4.54 21.89
CA TYR A 15 3.52 3.75 22.23
C TYR A 15 3.27 2.23 22.11
N GLY A 16 2.11 1.75 22.60
CA GLY A 16 1.72 0.34 22.46
C GLY A 16 1.61 -0.11 21.00
N ILE A 17 1.00 0.72 20.14
CA ILE A 17 0.90 0.45 18.70
C ILE A 17 2.29 0.44 18.05
N LYS A 18 3.19 1.35 18.45
CA LYS A 18 4.59 1.36 17.95
C LYS A 18 5.32 0.07 18.29
N ILE A 19 5.23 -0.41 19.54
CA ILE A 19 5.88 -1.66 19.95
C ILE A 19 5.27 -2.87 19.24
N LEU A 20 3.94 -2.93 19.12
CA LEU A 20 3.26 -3.98 18.37
C LEU A 20 3.68 -4.01 16.90
N GLY A 21 3.75 -2.84 16.26
CA GLY A 21 4.23 -2.71 14.88
C GLY A 21 5.68 -3.15 14.73
N ALA A 22 6.56 -2.77 15.67
CA ALA A 22 7.95 -3.20 15.68
C ALA A 22 8.08 -4.73 15.84
N ALA A 23 7.35 -5.33 16.77
CA ALA A 23 7.33 -6.78 16.98
C ALA A 23 6.83 -7.53 15.73
N TYR A 24 5.80 -7.00 15.07
CA TYR A 24 5.29 -7.58 13.83
C TYR A 24 6.31 -7.51 12.68
N LEU A 25 7.07 -6.42 12.56
CA LEU A 25 8.15 -6.32 11.57
C LEU A 25 9.29 -7.30 11.85
N PHE A 26 9.65 -7.51 13.12
CA PHE A 26 10.61 -8.56 13.48
C PHE A 26 10.10 -9.96 13.13
N TYR A 27 8.81 -10.22 13.37
CA TYR A 27 8.17 -11.46 12.97
C TYR A 27 8.22 -11.67 11.45
N LEU A 28 7.89 -10.64 10.65
CA LEU A 28 8.00 -10.71 9.20
C LEU A 28 9.43 -10.90 8.71
N ALA A 29 10.41 -10.21 9.32
CA ALA A 29 11.82 -10.39 8.98
C ALA A 29 12.29 -11.82 9.24
N TYR A 30 11.89 -12.39 10.39
CA TYR A 30 12.16 -13.78 10.73
C TYR A 30 11.47 -14.76 9.77
N GLN A 31 10.23 -14.47 9.38
CA GLN A 31 9.50 -15.27 8.42
C GLN A 31 10.13 -15.22 7.03
N LEU A 32 10.64 -14.06 6.61
CA LEU A 32 11.34 -13.90 5.33
C LEU A 32 12.69 -14.61 5.32
N TRP A 33 13.43 -14.62 6.43
CA TRP A 33 14.67 -15.40 6.57
C TRP A 33 14.45 -16.90 6.58
N ARG A 34 13.26 -17.36 6.96
CA ARG A 34 12.87 -18.78 6.93
C ARG A 34 12.07 -19.18 5.70
N ALA A 35 11.67 -18.21 4.88
CA ALA A 35 10.98 -18.47 3.64
C ALA A 35 11.97 -19.11 2.66
N ASP A 36 11.67 -20.34 2.25
CA ASP A 36 12.45 -21.05 1.25
C ASP A 36 12.21 -20.38 -0.11
N PRO A 37 13.25 -19.79 -0.76
CA PRO A 37 13.08 -19.11 -2.05
C PRO A 37 12.53 -20.04 -3.14
N HIS A 38 12.62 -21.36 -2.92
CA HIS A 38 12.22 -22.38 -3.87
C HIS A 38 10.74 -22.76 -3.83
N GLN A 39 9.94 -22.30 -2.86
CA GLN A 39 8.52 -22.65 -2.81
C GLN A 39 7.59 -21.75 -3.65
N GLU A 40 8.08 -20.65 -4.23
CA GLU A 40 7.26 -19.74 -5.06
C GLU A 40 7.73 -19.60 -6.52
N VAL A 41 8.83 -20.24 -6.91
CA VAL A 41 9.34 -20.22 -8.30
C VAL A 41 8.97 -21.50 -9.05
N ASP A 42 7.69 -21.90 -8.94
CA ASP A 42 7.01 -22.70 -9.97
C ASP A 42 6.03 -21.81 -10.75
N THR A 43 6.30 -20.51 -10.80
CA THR A 43 5.79 -19.68 -11.90
C THR A 43 6.60 -20.04 -13.12
N ALA A 44 6.12 -21.07 -13.81
CA ALA A 44 6.51 -21.42 -15.15
C ALA A 44 6.84 -20.14 -15.93
N THR A 45 7.98 -20.15 -16.60
CA THR A 45 8.52 -19.18 -17.56
C THR A 45 7.61 -19.01 -18.78
N ASN A 46 6.30 -18.96 -18.56
CA ASN A 46 5.36 -18.46 -19.52
C ASN A 46 5.57 -16.96 -19.54
N LYS A 47 5.80 -16.39 -20.73
CA LYS A 47 5.92 -14.95 -20.92
C LYS A 47 4.61 -14.32 -20.45
N VAL A 48 4.53 -13.98 -19.16
CA VAL A 48 3.35 -13.32 -18.59
C VAL A 48 3.26 -12.02 -19.35
N GLY A 49 2.25 -11.90 -20.21
CA GLY A 49 2.08 -10.71 -21.03
C GLY A 49 2.07 -9.49 -20.12
N LEU A 50 2.66 -8.37 -20.56
CA LEU A 50 2.66 -7.10 -19.82
C LEU A 50 1.27 -6.75 -19.28
N TRP A 51 0.22 -7.12 -20.00
CA TRP A 51 -1.17 -6.97 -19.57
C TRP A 51 -1.56 -7.80 -18.34
N ALA A 52 -1.11 -9.05 -18.25
CA ALA A 52 -1.37 -9.92 -17.11
C ALA A 52 -0.59 -9.47 -15.86
N LEU A 53 0.65 -9.03 -16.04
CA LEU A 53 1.44 -8.38 -14.98
C LEU A 53 0.79 -7.08 -14.52
N ALA A 54 0.40 -6.19 -15.44
CA ALA A 54 -0.27 -4.94 -15.10
C ALA A 54 -1.58 -5.18 -14.33
N ARG A 55 -2.38 -6.18 -14.73
CA ARG A 55 -3.62 -6.53 -14.02
C ARG A 55 -3.34 -7.13 -12.63
N GLN A 56 -2.31 -7.96 -12.49
CA GLN A 56 -1.89 -8.51 -11.21
C GLN A 56 -1.45 -7.40 -10.26
N GLU A 57 -0.53 -6.55 -10.70
CA GLU A 57 -0.04 -5.39 -9.92
C GLU A 57 -1.17 -4.42 -9.57
N PHE A 58 -2.10 -4.17 -10.50
CA PHE A 58 -3.28 -3.36 -10.23
C PHE A 58 -4.16 -3.96 -9.13
N LEU A 59 -4.41 -5.27 -9.16
CA LEU A 59 -5.21 -5.94 -8.13
C LEU A 59 -4.51 -5.95 -6.77
N VAL A 60 -3.19 -6.11 -6.75
CA VAL A 60 -2.38 -6.03 -5.53
C VAL A 60 -2.39 -4.61 -4.96
N ALA A 61 -2.22 -3.59 -5.80
CA ALA A 61 -2.29 -2.19 -5.41
C ALA A 61 -3.69 -1.78 -4.92
N ALA A 62 -4.75 -2.23 -5.61
CA ALA A 62 -6.14 -1.99 -5.21
C ALA A 62 -6.50 -2.73 -3.91
N GLY A 63 -5.88 -3.88 -3.64
CA GLY A 63 -6.03 -4.61 -2.37
C GLY A 63 -5.26 -4.01 -1.20
N ASN A 64 -4.41 -3.00 -1.42
CA ASN A 64 -3.58 -2.38 -0.39
C ASN A 64 -4.28 -1.15 0.22
N PRO A 65 -5.00 -1.29 1.36
CA PRO A 65 -5.75 -0.19 1.95
C PRO A 65 -4.85 0.97 2.38
N LYS A 66 -3.58 0.72 2.70
CA LYS A 66 -2.61 1.76 3.05
C LYS A 66 -2.31 2.66 1.85
N ALA A 67 -2.15 2.08 0.66
CA ALA A 67 -1.91 2.84 -0.56
C ALA A 67 -3.14 3.70 -0.90
N ILE A 68 -4.35 3.12 -0.83
CA ILE A 68 -5.62 3.84 -1.04
C ILE A 68 -5.75 5.03 -0.09
N LEU A 69 -5.45 4.84 1.20
CA LEU A 69 -5.53 5.92 2.20
C LEU A 69 -4.55 7.05 1.92
N ILE A 70 -3.33 6.74 1.47
CA ILE A 70 -2.35 7.78 1.06
C ILE A 70 -2.85 8.49 -0.19
N PHE A 71 -3.26 7.74 -1.21
CA PHE A 71 -3.73 8.31 -2.47
C PHE A 71 -4.94 9.23 -2.27
N THR A 72 -5.94 8.80 -1.49
CA THR A 72 -7.13 9.60 -1.18
C THR A 72 -6.83 10.82 -0.30
N ALA A 73 -5.78 10.81 0.51
CA ALA A 73 -5.38 11.95 1.32
C ALA A 73 -4.59 13.01 0.51
N PHE A 74 -3.73 12.57 -0.43
CA PHE A 74 -2.84 13.45 -1.17
C PHE A 74 -3.39 13.87 -2.53
N LEU A 75 -3.99 12.96 -3.29
CA LEU A 75 -4.48 13.24 -4.65
C LEU A 75 -5.45 14.43 -4.74
N PRO A 76 -6.48 14.58 -3.88
CA PRO A 76 -7.39 15.72 -3.97
C PRO A 76 -6.68 17.08 -3.77
N GLN A 77 -5.49 17.10 -3.16
CA GLN A 77 -4.71 18.34 -3.00
C GLN A 77 -4.13 18.84 -4.34
N PHE A 78 -4.04 17.97 -5.35
CA PHE A 78 -3.51 18.28 -6.68
C PHE A 78 -4.60 18.43 -7.75
N VAL A 79 -5.87 18.19 -7.42
CA VAL A 79 -7.00 18.31 -8.35
C VAL A 79 -7.59 19.71 -8.28
N VAL A 80 -7.68 20.38 -9.42
CA VAL A 80 -8.31 21.69 -9.56
C VAL A 80 -9.79 21.51 -9.93
N THR A 81 -10.67 22.06 -9.08
CA THR A 81 -12.11 22.07 -9.33
C THR A 81 -12.45 22.95 -10.54
N GLY A 82 -13.30 22.46 -11.44
CA GLY A 82 -13.71 23.17 -12.67
C GLY A 82 -13.08 22.68 -13.97
N HIS A 83 -12.16 21.71 -13.93
CA HIS A 83 -11.56 21.08 -15.11
C HIS A 83 -11.93 19.58 -15.20
N PRO A 84 -11.81 18.96 -16.38
CA PRO A 84 -12.09 17.53 -16.55
C PRO A 84 -11.24 16.69 -15.62
N ILE A 85 -11.89 15.99 -14.69
CA ILE A 85 -11.22 15.19 -13.66
C ILE A 85 -10.40 14.07 -14.31
N THR A 86 -10.96 13.38 -15.32
CA THR A 86 -10.27 12.29 -16.04
C THR A 86 -8.95 12.72 -16.67
N ALA A 87 -8.86 13.91 -17.26
CA ALA A 87 -7.63 14.43 -17.86
C ALA A 87 -6.56 14.75 -16.80
N GLN A 88 -6.97 15.29 -15.65
CA GLN A 88 -6.06 15.59 -14.54
C GLN A 88 -5.50 14.32 -13.92
N PHE A 89 -6.34 13.30 -13.72
CA PHE A 89 -5.90 11.99 -13.23
C PHE A 89 -4.96 11.28 -14.21
N ALA A 90 -5.20 11.39 -15.52
CA ALA A 90 -4.28 10.86 -16.53
C ALA A 90 -2.91 11.55 -16.50
N LEU A 91 -2.86 12.88 -16.27
CA LEU A 91 -1.60 13.64 -16.14
C LEU A 91 -0.85 13.34 -14.83
N LEU A 92 -1.57 13.09 -13.73
CA LEU A 92 -0.98 12.78 -12.43
C LEU A 92 -0.59 11.30 -12.27
N GLY A 93 -1.18 10.41 -13.07
CA GLY A 93 -1.01 8.95 -12.99
C GLY A 93 -0.10 8.33 -14.07
N VAL A 94 0.43 9.15 -14.99
CA VAL A 94 1.52 8.78 -15.92
C VAL A 94 2.86 9.12 -15.26
#